data_AF-A0A7U4QJE4-F1
#
_entry.id   AF-A0A7U4QJE4-F1
#
_cell.length_a   1.000
_cell.length_b   1.000
_cell.length_c   1.000
_cell.angle_alpha   90.00
_cell.angle_beta   90.00
_cell.angle_gamma   90.00
#
_symmetry.space_group_name_H-M   'P 1'
#
loop_
_entity.id
_entity.type
_entity.pdbx_description
1 polymer ?
#
loop_
_entity_poly.entity_id
_entity_poly.type
_entity_poly.pdbx_seq_one_letter_code
_entity_poly.pdbx_strand_id
1 'polypeptide(L)'
;MVTIPTIRSFLEFGLKRGKAMKRFLFNFNIAYLYAFIAGILVSLAINLFTSALLTTSLPMSIHRVYGIALSLFISSIGAFGVSALLENARGEWESAGSPYKLKRDFIERRKYIVWMYFSLAIFLSGVICSVLLYIWRK
;
A
#
# COMPACT_ATOMS: atom_id res chain seq x y z
N MET A 1 -38.15 28.88 7.16
CA MET A 1 -38.06 27.61 6.41
C MET A 1 -36.60 27.20 6.36
N VAL A 2 -36.16 26.31 7.25
CA VAL A 2 -34.76 25.85 7.27
C VAL A 2 -34.63 24.74 6.24
N THR A 3 -34.06 25.05 5.07
CA THR A 3 -33.67 24.05 4.07
C THR A 3 -32.59 23.17 4.66
N ILE A 4 -32.94 21.94 5.01
CA ILE A 4 -31.99 20.97 5.53
C ILE A 4 -31.13 20.47 4.36
N PRO A 5 -29.80 20.74 4.32
CA PRO A 5 -28.93 20.17 3.29
C PRO A 5 -28.50 18.78 3.77
N THR A 6 -29.44 17.82 3.84
CA THR A 6 -29.38 16.82 4.93
C THR A 6 -28.48 15.62 4.70
N ILE A 7 -28.42 15.02 3.51
CA ILE A 7 -27.75 13.71 3.34
C ILE A 7 -27.10 13.60 1.96
N ARG A 8 -27.79 14.06 0.91
CA ARG A 8 -27.27 14.02 -0.47
C ARG A 8 -25.98 14.82 -0.64
N SER A 9 -25.90 16.03 -0.08
CA SER A 9 -24.69 16.86 -0.10
C SER A 9 -23.51 16.20 0.62
N PHE A 10 -23.77 15.55 1.76
CA PHE A 10 -22.76 14.82 2.53
C PHE A 10 -22.27 13.56 1.80
N LEU A 11 -23.17 12.81 1.17
CA LEU A 11 -22.85 11.66 0.32
C LEU A 11 -22.04 12.07 -0.91
N GLU A 12 -22.45 13.14 -1.61
CA GLU A 12 -21.70 13.68 -2.76
C GLU A 12 -20.31 14.15 -2.35
N PHE A 13 -20.17 14.77 -1.18
CA PHE A 13 -18.89 15.18 -0.63
C PHE A 13 -17.99 13.97 -0.31
N GLY A 14 -18.54 12.94 0.35
CA GLY A 14 -17.83 11.69 0.64
C GLY A 14 -17.40 10.94 -0.62
N LEU A 15 -18.28 10.84 -1.62
CA LEU A 15 -17.99 10.23 -2.93
C LEU A 15 -16.91 11.00 -3.70
N LYS A 16 -16.97 12.34 -3.69
CA LYS A 16 -15.93 13.18 -4.31
C LYS A 16 -14.57 12.97 -3.64
N ARG A 17 -14.52 12.92 -2.31
CA ARG A 17 -13.28 12.64 -1.56
C ARG A 17 -12.76 11.23 -1.81
N GLY A 18 -13.62 10.22 -1.82
CA GLY A 18 -13.23 8.83 -2.10
C GLY A 18 -12.64 8.66 -3.49
N LYS A 19 -13.26 9.30 -4.51
CA LYS A 19 -12.71 9.32 -5.88
C LYS A 19 -11.37 10.05 -5.96
N ALA A 20 -11.22 11.18 -5.26
CA ALA A 20 -9.96 11.91 -5.22
C ALA A 20 -8.84 11.09 -4.54
N MET A 21 -9.14 10.42 -3.43
CA MET A 21 -8.19 9.58 -2.70
C MET A 21 -7.76 8.36 -3.51
N LYS A 22 -8.70 7.69 -4.18
CA LYS A 22 -8.39 6.60 -5.12
C LYS A 22 -7.45 7.06 -6.24
N ARG A 23 -7.68 8.26 -6.80
CA ARG A 23 -6.81 8.84 -7.85
C ARG A 23 -5.40 9.16 -7.36
N PHE A 24 -5.28 9.55 -6.10
CA PHE A 24 -3.99 9.81 -5.48
C PHE A 24 -3.25 8.50 -5.20
N LEU A 25 -3.93 7.52 -4.60
CA LEU A 25 -3.35 6.24 -4.18
C LEU A 25 -3.06 5.27 -5.34
N PHE A 26 -3.82 5.36 -6.44
CA PHE A 26 -3.72 4.44 -7.58
C PHE A 26 -3.62 5.22 -8.89
N ASN A 27 -2.38 5.52 -9.28
CA ASN A 27 -2.02 6.14 -10.55
C ASN A 27 -0.74 5.47 -11.05
N PHE A 28 -0.54 5.30 -12.35
CA PHE A 28 0.68 4.65 -12.88
C PHE A 28 1.97 5.31 -12.37
N ASN A 29 1.97 6.63 -12.15
CA ASN A 29 3.16 7.32 -11.65
C ASN A 29 3.55 6.90 -10.23
N ILE A 30 2.59 6.44 -9.42
CA ILE A 30 2.83 6.05 -8.03
C ILE A 30 3.28 4.59 -7.90
N ALA A 31 3.21 3.80 -8.99
CA ALA A 31 3.72 2.43 -9.02
C ALA A 31 5.20 2.39 -8.61
N TYR A 32 6.02 3.24 -9.23
CA TYR A 32 7.45 3.36 -8.90
C TYR A 32 7.69 3.74 -7.44
N LEU A 33 6.83 4.58 -6.84
CA LEU A 33 6.93 4.94 -5.43
C LEU A 33 6.68 3.72 -4.54
N TYR A 34 5.65 2.92 -4.84
CA TYR A 34 5.38 1.69 -4.09
C TYR A 34 6.49 0.66 -4.25
N ALA A 35 7.06 0.49 -5.45
CA ALA A 35 8.23 -0.37 -5.68
C ALA A 35 9.46 0.11 -4.88
N PHE A 36 9.71 1.42 -4.87
CA PHE A 36 10.80 2.02 -4.10
C PHE A 36 10.62 1.80 -2.59
N ILE A 37 9.42 2.03 -2.06
CA ILE A 37 9.09 1.76 -0.66
C ILE A 37 9.25 0.27 -0.34
N ALA A 38 8.79 -0.62 -1.22
CA ALA A 38 8.97 -2.06 -1.05
C ALA A 38 10.47 -2.42 -0.96
N GLY A 39 11.30 -1.84 -1.82
CA GLY A 39 12.76 -1.99 -1.79
C GLY A 39 13.37 -1.57 -0.45
N ILE A 40 12.98 -0.39 0.07
CA ILE A 40 13.42 0.06 1.39
C ILE A 40 13.01 -0.94 2.47
N LEU A 41 11.74 -1.33 2.50
CA LEU A 41 11.21 -2.21 3.54
C LEU A 41 11.85 -3.60 3.53
N VAL A 42 12.06 -4.20 2.36
CA VAL A 42 12.72 -5.50 2.26
C VAL A 42 14.20 -5.41 2.67
N SER A 43 14.90 -4.34 2.30
CA SER A 43 16.28 -4.12 2.75
C SER A 43 16.37 -3.94 4.26
N LEU A 44 15.45 -3.19 4.88
CA LEU A 44 15.37 -3.10 6.34
C LEU A 44 15.07 -4.45 6.98
N ALA A 45 14.11 -5.22 6.44
CA ALA A 45 13.76 -6.53 6.95
C ALA A 45 14.96 -7.48 6.94
N ILE A 46 15.68 -7.56 5.80
CA ILE A 46 16.90 -8.38 5.67
C ILE A 46 17.95 -7.91 6.68
N ASN A 47 18.19 -6.61 6.80
CA ASN A 47 19.17 -6.09 7.74
C ASN A 47 18.82 -6.45 9.20
N LEU A 48 17.54 -6.41 9.58
CA LEU A 48 17.09 -6.84 10.90
C LEU A 48 17.22 -8.34 11.11
N PHE A 49 16.89 -9.17 10.11
CA PHE A 49 17.12 -10.62 10.16
C PHE A 49 18.61 -10.93 10.38
N THR A 50 19.48 -10.29 9.60
CA THR A 50 20.94 -10.46 9.71
C THR A 50 21.46 -9.96 11.05
N SER A 51 21.02 -8.80 11.51
CA SER A 51 21.43 -8.24 12.80
C SER A 51 20.99 -9.13 13.96
N ALA A 52 19.77 -9.69 13.91
CA ALA A 52 19.25 -10.63 14.90
C ALA A 52 20.04 -11.94 14.94
N LEU A 53 20.58 -12.38 13.81
CA LEU A 53 21.37 -13.60 13.69
C LEU A 53 22.81 -13.43 14.18
N LEU A 54 23.42 -12.27 13.91
CA LEU A 54 24.85 -12.05 14.12
C LEU A 54 25.19 -11.32 15.43
N THR A 55 24.23 -10.62 16.03
CA THR A 55 24.48 -9.74 17.20
C THR A 55 24.02 -10.40 18.50
N THR A 56 24.94 -10.55 19.45
CA THR A 56 24.66 -11.14 20.77
C THR A 56 24.05 -10.16 21.77
N SER A 57 24.20 -8.85 21.56
CA SER A 57 23.69 -7.78 22.43
C SER A 57 22.72 -6.86 21.68
N LEU A 58 21.47 -7.29 21.53
CA LEU A 58 20.42 -6.45 20.96
C LEU A 58 19.71 -5.63 22.04
N PRO A 59 19.31 -4.37 21.74
CA PRO A 59 18.55 -3.53 22.67
C PRO A 59 17.11 -4.03 22.90
N MET A 60 16.68 -5.04 22.15
CA MET A 60 15.35 -5.64 22.20
C MET A 60 15.49 -7.17 22.09
N SER A 61 14.51 -7.92 22.61
CA SER A 61 14.49 -9.37 22.48
C SER A 61 14.48 -9.83 21.02
N ILE A 62 15.23 -10.91 20.74
CA ILE A 62 15.41 -11.48 19.40
C ILE A 62 14.07 -11.79 18.72
N HIS A 63 13.10 -12.34 19.47
CA HIS A 63 11.77 -12.64 18.93
C HIS A 63 11.03 -11.40 18.41
N ARG A 64 11.16 -10.25 19.09
CA ARG A 64 10.55 -9.01 18.62
C ARG A 64 11.27 -8.47 17.39
N VAL A 65 12.60 -8.55 17.33
CA VAL A 65 13.37 -8.15 16.14
C VAL A 65 12.94 -8.98 14.93
N TYR A 66 12.80 -10.31 15.07
CA TYR A 66 12.26 -11.16 14.00
C TYR A 66 10.80 -10.84 13.65
N GLY A 67 9.96 -10.52 14.63
CA GLY A 67 8.58 -10.09 14.37
C GLY A 67 8.50 -8.77 13.58
N ILE A 68 9.35 -7.80 13.92
CA ILE A 68 9.47 -6.53 13.19
C ILE A 68 10.01 -6.79 11.78
N ALA A 69 11.05 -7.60 11.64
CA ALA A 69 11.61 -7.95 10.33
C ALA A 69 10.58 -8.65 9.43
N LEU A 70 9.82 -9.62 9.96
CA LEU A 70 8.79 -10.33 9.23
C LEU A 70 7.63 -9.41 8.83
N SER A 71 7.20 -8.51 9.72
CA SER A 71 6.11 -7.57 9.42
C SER A 71 6.51 -6.53 8.37
N LEU A 72 7.77 -6.04 8.38
CA LEU A 72 8.31 -5.21 7.31
C LEU A 72 8.43 -5.97 5.99
N PHE A 73 8.81 -7.24 6.02
CA PHE A 73 8.85 -8.11 4.84
C PHE A 73 7.45 -8.28 4.23
N ILE A 74 6.44 -8.61 5.05
CA ILE A 74 5.03 -8.70 4.60
C ILE A 74 4.55 -7.36 4.04
N SER A 75 4.89 -6.25 4.70
CA SER A 75 4.57 -4.91 4.23
C SER A 75 5.16 -4.63 2.84
N SER A 76 6.41 -5.03 2.61
CA SER A 76 7.08 -4.90 1.31
C SER A 76 6.37 -5.68 0.20
N ILE A 77 5.85 -6.87 0.49
CA ILE A 77 5.06 -7.67 -0.46
C ILE A 77 3.76 -6.94 -0.82
N GLY A 78 3.09 -6.34 0.16
CA GLY A 78 1.89 -5.54 -0.08
C GLY A 78 2.17 -4.34 -0.98
N ALA A 79 3.22 -3.57 -0.69
CA ALA A 79 3.62 -2.42 -1.50
C ALA A 79 4.01 -2.84 -2.92
N PHE A 80 4.84 -3.88 -3.06
CA PHE A 80 5.21 -4.42 -4.36
C PHE A 80 3.99 -4.92 -5.15
N GLY A 81 3.03 -5.56 -4.49
CA GLY A 81 1.77 -5.99 -5.11
C GLY A 81 0.97 -4.82 -5.69
N VAL A 82 0.86 -3.69 -4.97
CA VAL A 82 0.22 -2.47 -5.49
C VAL A 82 0.96 -1.97 -6.74
N SER A 83 2.30 -1.92 -6.69
CA SER A 83 3.11 -1.52 -7.84
C SER A 83 2.91 -2.44 -9.04
N ALA A 84 3.00 -3.76 -8.85
CA ALA A 84 2.90 -4.75 -9.91
C ALA A 84 1.52 -4.72 -10.58
N LEU A 85 0.45 -4.56 -9.80
CA LEU A 85 -0.91 -4.43 -10.33
C LEU A 85 -1.11 -3.13 -11.11
N LEU A 86 -0.50 -2.02 -10.67
CA LEU A 86 -0.52 -0.75 -11.40
C LEU A 86 0.26 -0.84 -12.72
N GLU A 87 1.41 -1.49 -12.72
CA GLU A 87 2.22 -1.67 -13.92
C GLU A 87 1.58 -2.64 -14.90
N ASN A 88 0.94 -3.71 -14.42
CA ASN A 88 0.16 -4.60 -15.26
C ASN A 88 -1.05 -3.86 -15.88
N ALA A 89 -1.76 -3.06 -15.08
CA ALA A 89 -2.86 -2.23 -15.60
C ALA A 89 -2.37 -1.18 -16.62
N ARG A 90 -1.13 -0.70 -16.48
CA ARG A 90 -0.47 0.16 -17.47
C ARG A 90 -0.14 -0.59 -18.75
N GLY A 91 0.47 -1.77 -18.66
CA GLY A 91 0.81 -2.59 -19.84
C GLY A 91 -0.43 -3.01 -20.63
N GLU A 92 -1.54 -3.34 -19.95
CA GLU A 92 -2.83 -3.58 -20.61
C GLU A 92 -3.42 -2.33 -21.28
N TRP A 93 -3.20 -1.15 -20.69
CA TRP A 93 -3.60 0.12 -21.31
C TRP A 93 -2.74 0.46 -22.54
N GLU A 94 -1.43 0.22 -22.49
CA GLU A 94 -0.50 0.46 -23.61
C GLU A 94 -0.76 -0.51 -24.78
N SER A 95 -0.99 -1.80 -24.47
CA SER A 95 -1.26 -2.85 -25.47
C SER A 95 -2.63 -2.76 -26.14
N ALA A 96 -3.62 -2.13 -25.50
CA ALA A 96 -4.95 -1.95 -26.07
C ALA A 96 -4.98 -1.03 -27.31
N GLY A 97 -3.90 -0.30 -27.60
CA GLY A 97 -3.74 0.55 -28.77
C GLY A 97 -4.71 1.74 -28.80
N SER A 98 -4.17 2.96 -28.79
CA SER A 98 -4.88 4.21 -29.18
C SER A 98 -5.68 4.94 -28.07
N PRO A 99 -5.92 6.27 -28.21
CA PRO A 99 -6.13 7.25 -27.14
C PRO A 99 -7.57 7.26 -26.57
N TYR A 100 -8.29 6.15 -26.62
CA TYR A 100 -9.76 6.16 -26.55
C TYR A 100 -10.40 6.00 -25.18
N LYS A 101 -9.63 5.84 -24.10
CA LYS A 101 -10.17 5.96 -22.73
C LYS A 101 -9.11 6.63 -21.88
N LEU A 102 -9.48 7.74 -21.22
CA LEU A 102 -8.60 8.41 -20.27
C LEU A 102 -7.98 7.33 -19.38
N LYS A 103 -6.66 7.43 -19.12
CA LYS A 103 -5.88 6.65 -18.13
C LYS A 103 -6.70 6.25 -16.87
N ARG A 104 -7.65 7.13 -16.53
CA ARG A 104 -8.70 7.04 -15.52
C ARG A 104 -9.57 5.77 -15.61
N ASP A 105 -10.17 5.44 -16.74
CA ASP A 105 -11.21 4.39 -16.84
C ASP A 105 -10.63 2.97 -16.74
N PHE A 106 -9.34 2.81 -17.03
CA PHE A 106 -8.69 1.51 -17.02
C PHE A 106 -8.42 1.00 -15.60
N ILE A 107 -7.97 1.90 -14.71
CA ILE A 107 -7.79 1.63 -13.27
C ILE A 107 -9.15 1.39 -12.58
N GLU A 108 -10.25 1.88 -13.16
CA GLU A 108 -11.60 1.65 -12.63
C GLU A 108 -12.19 0.28 -12.97
N ARG A 109 -11.51 -0.56 -13.77
CA ARG A 109 -11.94 -1.95 -13.94
C ARG A 109 -11.93 -2.65 -12.58
N ARG A 110 -13.11 -3.13 -12.15
CA ARG A 110 -13.35 -3.79 -10.84
C ARG A 110 -12.32 -4.88 -10.51
N LYS A 111 -11.76 -5.55 -11.52
CA LYS A 111 -10.75 -6.60 -11.32
C LYS A 111 -9.51 -6.05 -10.61
N TYR A 112 -8.91 -4.95 -11.08
CA TYR A 112 -7.67 -4.43 -10.51
C TYR A 112 -7.85 -3.77 -9.15
N ILE A 113 -8.96 -3.05 -8.98
CA ILE A 113 -9.14 -2.23 -7.79
C ILE A 113 -9.26 -3.05 -6.51
N VAL A 114 -9.91 -4.21 -6.55
CA VAL A 114 -10.06 -5.09 -5.37
C VAL A 114 -8.69 -5.62 -4.95
N TRP A 115 -7.89 -6.11 -5.90
CA TRP A 115 -6.54 -6.58 -5.63
C TRP A 115 -5.61 -5.46 -5.17
N MET A 116 -5.73 -4.25 -5.73
CA MET A 116 -4.97 -3.08 -5.27
C MET A 116 -5.29 -2.71 -3.82
N TYR A 117 -6.58 -2.70 -3.44
CA TYR A 117 -6.96 -2.46 -2.03
C TYR A 117 -6.52 -3.60 -1.11
N PHE A 118 -6.57 -4.85 -1.56
CA PHE A 118 -6.08 -5.99 -0.80
C PHE A 118 -4.57 -5.89 -0.56
N SER A 119 -3.77 -5.61 -1.60
CA SER A 119 -2.34 -5.38 -1.48
C SER A 119 -2.02 -4.18 -0.59
N LEU A 120 -2.80 -3.09 -0.69
CA LEU A 120 -2.68 -1.93 0.19
C LEU A 120 -2.97 -2.30 1.66
N ALA A 121 -3.97 -3.16 1.91
CA ALA A 121 -4.28 -3.63 3.26
C ALA A 121 -3.15 -4.48 3.85
N ILE A 122 -2.50 -5.33 3.05
CA ILE A 122 -1.30 -6.09 3.45
C ILE A 122 -0.14 -5.14 3.77
N PHE A 123 0.08 -4.14 2.93
CA PHE A 123 1.11 -3.13 3.15
C PHE A 123 0.92 -2.44 4.51
N LEU A 124 -0.29 -1.91 4.74
CA LEU A 124 -0.62 -1.16 5.96
C LEU A 124 -0.61 -2.06 7.20
N SER A 125 -1.12 -3.29 7.12
CA SER A 125 -1.12 -4.21 8.25
C SER A 125 0.30 -4.59 8.68
N GLY A 126 1.21 -4.77 7.73
CA GLY A 126 2.63 -5.00 8.01
C GLY A 126 3.29 -3.80 8.72
N VAL A 127 3.07 -2.57 8.22
CA VAL A 127 3.59 -1.35 8.87
C VAL A 127 3.03 -1.21 10.29
N ILE A 128 1.71 -1.31 10.45
CA ILE A 128 1.04 -1.18 11.76
C ILE A 128 1.56 -2.24 12.73
N CYS A 129 1.69 -3.50 12.30
CA CYS A 129 2.22 -4.58 13.12
C CYS A 129 3.67 -4.29 13.56
N SER A 130 4.53 -3.81 12.66
CA SER A 130 5.92 -3.46 12.99
C SER A 130 6.01 -2.35 14.05
N VAL A 131 5.15 -1.32 13.94
CA VAL A 131 5.08 -0.22 14.89
C VAL A 131 4.55 -0.69 16.25
N LEU A 132 3.52 -1.53 16.26
CA LEU A 132 2.98 -2.10 17.49
C LEU A 132 4.04 -2.96 18.20
N LEU A 133 4.74 -3.83 17.47
CA LEU A 133 5.82 -4.65 18.03
C LEU A 133 6.99 -3.81 18.57
N TYR A 134 7.29 -2.67 17.94
CA TYR A 134 8.33 -1.76 18.40
C TYR A 134 7.94 -1.02 19.69
N ILE A 135 6.71 -0.51 19.77
CA ILE A 135 6.21 0.26 20.91
C ILE A 135 5.91 -0.63 22.11
N TRP A 136 5.52 -1.89 21.87
CA TRP A 136 5.12 -2.80 22.93
C TRP A 136 6.30 -3.17 23.82
N ARG A 137 6.40 -2.46 24.96
CA ARG A 137 7.50 -2.54 25.94
C ARG A 137 7.40 -3.68 26.95
N LYS A 138 6.32 -4.47 26.95
CA LYS A 138 6.12 -5.59 27.91
C LYS A 138 6.91 -6.81 27.49
#